data_AF-A0A2W4Q049-F1
#
_entry.id   AF-A0A2W4Q049-F1
#
_cell.length_a   1.000
_cell.length_b   1.000
_cell.length_c   1.000
_cell.angle_alpha   90.00
_cell.angle_beta   90.00
_cell.angle_gamma   90.00
#
_symmetry.space_group_name_H-M   'P 1'
#
loop_
_entity.id
_entity.type
_entity.pdbx_description
1 polymer ?
#
loop_
_entity_poly.entity_id
_entity_poly.type
_entity_poly.pdbx_seq_one_letter_code
_entity_poly.pdbx_strand_id
1 'polypeptide(L)'
;MAKYRTNKIKHEHSMIPGLREHLERVAACPDIHGILPGPIHPKRSAAARDLTLSIQYEIDTGLRCLAKTAQAVQEVRIVTDRPAEVRRWLVEQGLAEDRLPPAPPPQPPRKGPGTPGKQVVLQFDQRCAACGRTVAAGSRAIRVGAPPAWEYLHVRCFRSR
;
A
#
# COMPACT_ATOMS: atom_id res chain seq x y z
N MET A 1 10.81 -5.42 -26.03
CA MET A 1 9.75 -4.40 -26.23
C MET A 1 8.66 -4.63 -25.19
N ALA A 2 8.43 -3.72 -24.23
CA ALA A 2 7.34 -3.88 -23.26
C ALA A 2 5.99 -3.69 -23.97
N LYS A 3 5.21 -4.77 -24.10
CA LYS A 3 4.03 -4.93 -24.97
C LYS A 3 2.87 -3.93 -24.75
N TYR A 4 2.98 -3.00 -23.79
CA TYR A 4 1.91 -2.11 -23.35
C TYR A 4 2.37 -0.68 -22.99
N ARG A 5 3.55 -0.26 -23.43
CA ARG A 5 4.07 1.09 -23.16
C ARG A 5 4.07 1.96 -24.41
N THR A 6 3.31 3.05 -24.37
CA THR A 6 3.36 4.13 -25.38
C THR A 6 3.69 5.41 -24.66
N ASN A 7 4.67 6.17 -25.15
CA ASN A 7 5.12 7.43 -24.55
C ASN A 7 5.38 7.32 -23.01
N LYS A 8 6.12 6.28 -22.59
CA LYS A 8 6.43 5.96 -21.17
C LYS A 8 5.22 5.54 -20.30
N ILE A 9 3.98 5.61 -20.80
CA ILE A 9 2.77 5.26 -20.04
C ILE A 9 2.40 3.78 -20.24
N LYS A 10 2.08 3.07 -19.16
CA LYS A 10 1.59 1.68 -19.20
C LYS A 10 0.06 1.64 -19.37
N HIS A 11 -0.43 1.00 -20.43
CA HIS A 11 -1.85 1.00 -20.83
C HIS A 11 -2.65 -0.25 -20.41
N GLU A 12 -2.41 -0.80 -19.21
CA GLU A 12 -3.11 -2.04 -18.78
C GLU A 12 -4.48 -1.79 -18.15
N HIS A 13 -4.71 -0.61 -17.57
CA HIS A 13 -5.96 -0.27 -16.91
C HIS A 13 -6.72 0.79 -17.70
N SER A 14 -8.06 0.75 -17.63
CA SER A 14 -8.90 1.90 -17.98
C SER A 14 -8.42 3.13 -17.21
N MET A 15 -8.50 4.30 -17.83
CA MET A 15 -8.12 5.59 -17.22
C MET A 15 -9.36 6.43 -16.97
N ILE A 16 -9.37 7.19 -15.88
CA ILE A 16 -10.43 8.19 -15.64
C ILE A 16 -10.43 9.26 -16.75
N PRO A 17 -11.58 9.91 -17.02
CA PRO A 17 -11.68 10.91 -18.09
C PRO A 17 -10.63 12.02 -17.97
N GLY A 18 -10.03 12.41 -19.10
CA GLY A 18 -8.98 13.43 -19.20
C GLY A 18 -7.60 13.00 -18.70
N LEU A 19 -7.46 11.86 -18.01
CA LEU A 19 -6.17 11.47 -17.42
C LEU A 19 -5.11 11.18 -18.48
N ARG A 20 -5.48 10.59 -19.62
CA ARG A 20 -4.54 10.24 -20.68
C ARG A 20 -3.76 11.46 -21.20
N GLU A 21 -4.49 12.46 -21.69
CA GLU A 21 -3.92 13.69 -22.24
C GLU A 21 -3.09 14.46 -21.19
N HIS A 22 -3.50 14.36 -19.93
CA HIS A 22 -2.75 14.93 -18.82
C HIS A 22 -1.43 14.17 -18.59
N LEU A 23 -1.44 12.84 -18.61
CA LEU A 23 -0.23 12.02 -18.45
C LEU A 23 0.73 12.12 -19.65
N GLU A 24 0.23 12.37 -20.85
CA GLU A 24 1.07 12.64 -22.02
C GLU A 24 1.89 13.92 -21.86
N ARG A 25 1.30 14.97 -21.27
CA ARG A 25 2.05 16.19 -20.89
C ARG A 25 3.06 15.91 -19.79
N VAL A 26 2.70 15.09 -18.80
CA VAL A 26 3.64 14.66 -17.75
C VAL A 26 4.82 13.88 -18.36
N ALA A 27 4.55 12.98 -19.31
CA ALA A 27 5.58 12.15 -19.96
C ALA A 27 6.62 12.95 -20.77
N ALA A 28 6.34 14.21 -21.10
CA ALA A 28 7.30 15.12 -21.74
C ALA A 28 8.52 15.44 -20.86
N CYS A 29 8.42 15.24 -19.54
CA CYS A 29 9.57 15.36 -18.65
C CYS A 29 10.65 14.31 -19.01
N PRO A 30 11.91 14.72 -19.27
CA PRO A 30 12.98 13.78 -19.63
C PRO A 30 13.29 12.80 -18.50
N ASP A 31 13.12 13.24 -17.25
CA ASP A 31 13.53 12.51 -16.04
C ASP A 31 12.54 11.45 -15.60
N ILE A 32 11.38 11.41 -16.25
CA ILE A 32 10.39 10.36 -16.06
C ILE A 32 10.78 9.17 -16.95
N HIS A 33 10.98 8.02 -16.34
CA HIS A 33 11.29 6.76 -17.03
C HIS A 33 10.03 5.97 -17.38
N GLY A 34 8.96 6.17 -16.60
CA GLY A 34 7.71 5.46 -16.80
C GLY A 34 6.55 6.05 -15.99
N ILE A 35 5.34 5.83 -16.47
CA ILE A 35 4.10 6.18 -15.77
C ILE A 35 3.24 4.93 -15.69
N LEU A 36 2.80 4.60 -14.49
CA LEU A 36 2.08 3.38 -14.12
C LEU A 36 0.73 3.75 -13.51
N PRO A 37 -0.34 3.81 -14.32
CA PRO A 37 -1.71 3.94 -13.84
C PRO A 37 -2.17 2.68 -13.12
N GLY A 38 -2.69 2.85 -11.91
CA GLY A 38 -3.27 1.81 -11.07
C GLY A 38 -4.78 1.64 -11.28
N PRO A 39 -5.45 0.90 -10.38
CA PRO A 39 -6.90 0.69 -10.45
C PRO A 39 -7.68 1.99 -10.20
N ILE A 40 -8.88 2.04 -10.78
CA ILE A 40 -9.86 3.12 -10.56
C ILE A 40 -10.71 2.77 -9.33
N HIS A 41 -10.83 3.71 -8.41
CA HIS A 41 -11.72 3.64 -7.27
C HIS A 41 -12.87 4.65 -7.44
N PRO A 42 -14.14 4.21 -7.42
CA PRO A 42 -15.27 5.13 -7.51
C PRO A 42 -15.33 6.03 -6.28
N LYS A 43 -15.69 7.29 -6.48
CA LYS A 43 -15.87 8.30 -5.44
C LYS A 43 -17.21 9.00 -5.65
N ARG A 44 -17.97 9.20 -4.57
CA ARG A 44 -19.17 10.05 -4.61
C ARG A 44 -18.82 11.39 -3.98
N SER A 45 -18.52 12.37 -4.82
CA SER A 45 -18.33 13.77 -4.42
C SER A 45 -19.38 14.62 -5.13
N ALA A 46 -20.15 15.39 -4.37
CA ALA A 46 -21.20 16.26 -4.93
C ALA A 46 -20.64 17.46 -5.71
N ALA A 47 -19.39 17.82 -5.47
CA ALA A 47 -18.71 18.89 -6.20
C ALA A 47 -18.15 18.38 -7.54
N ALA A 48 -18.57 19.01 -8.64
CA ALA A 48 -17.86 18.94 -9.90
C ALA A 48 -16.41 19.40 -9.67
N ARG A 49 -15.46 18.53 -9.98
CA ARG A 49 -14.04 18.86 -9.98
C ARG A 49 -13.46 18.33 -11.27
N ASP A 50 -12.76 19.23 -11.97
CA ASP A 50 -11.90 18.89 -13.08
C ASP A 50 -10.80 17.91 -12.62
N LEU A 51 -10.22 17.20 -13.57
CA LEU A 51 -9.13 16.29 -13.30
C LEU A 51 -8.00 17.01 -12.58
N THR A 52 -7.67 16.53 -11.38
CA THR A 52 -6.55 17.05 -10.60
C THR A 52 -5.57 15.92 -10.30
N LEU A 53 -4.29 16.14 -10.60
CA LEU A 53 -3.21 15.24 -10.18
C LEU A 53 -2.58 15.82 -8.91
N SER A 54 -2.51 15.01 -7.85
CA SER A 54 -1.95 15.42 -6.56
C SER A 54 -0.81 14.51 -6.17
N ILE A 55 0.34 15.09 -5.84
CA ILE A 55 1.52 14.35 -5.35
C ILE A 55 1.26 14.02 -3.89
N GLN A 56 1.34 12.73 -3.55
CA GLN A 56 1.10 12.26 -2.19
C GLN A 56 2.39 12.09 -1.41
N TYR A 57 3.37 11.39 -1.98
CA TYR A 57 4.70 11.18 -1.40
C TYR A 57 5.67 10.54 -2.39
N GLU A 58 6.96 10.69 -2.07
CA GLU A 58 8.07 10.02 -2.75
C GLU A 58 8.15 8.55 -2.31
N ILE A 59 8.50 7.68 -3.24
CA ILE A 59 8.73 6.25 -3.03
C ILE A 59 10.10 5.90 -3.62
N ASP A 60 10.66 4.75 -3.23
CA ASP A 60 12.00 4.32 -3.66
C ASP A 60 12.21 4.33 -5.19
N THR A 61 11.13 4.15 -5.95
CA THR A 61 11.16 4.09 -7.42
C THR A 61 10.65 5.36 -8.11
N GLY A 62 10.32 6.42 -7.37
CA GLY A 62 9.83 7.69 -7.92
C GLY A 62 8.73 8.35 -7.07
N LEU A 63 7.57 8.65 -7.66
CA LEU A 63 6.47 9.38 -7.01
C LEU A 63 5.17 8.59 -6.99
N ARG A 64 4.44 8.66 -5.87
CA ARG A 64 3.04 8.24 -5.81
C ARG A 64 2.13 9.46 -5.91
N CYS A 65 1.26 9.44 -6.90
CA CYS A 65 0.28 10.48 -7.18
C CYS A 65 -1.14 9.92 -7.14
N LEU A 66 -2.12 10.79 -6.90
CA LEU A 66 -3.53 10.49 -7.07
C LEU A 66 -4.13 11.44 -8.11
N ALA A 67 -4.65 10.85 -9.18
CA ALA A 67 -5.51 11.51 -10.13
C ALA A 67 -6.96 11.45 -9.61
N LYS A 68 -7.62 12.60 -9.49
CA LYS A 68 -8.94 12.71 -8.87
C LYS A 68 -9.88 13.45 -9.81
N THR A 69 -11.11 12.97 -9.91
CA THR A 69 -12.26 13.69 -10.46
C THR A 69 -13.38 13.72 -9.42
N ALA A 70 -14.53 14.31 -9.77
CA ALA A 70 -15.73 14.24 -8.93
C ALA A 70 -16.20 12.79 -8.65
N GLN A 71 -16.02 11.91 -9.63
CA GLN A 71 -16.63 10.58 -9.66
C GLN A 71 -15.66 9.43 -9.39
N ALA A 72 -14.35 9.67 -9.48
CA ALA A 72 -13.36 8.62 -9.32
C ALA A 72 -12.01 9.14 -8.84
N VAL A 73 -11.22 8.22 -8.28
CA VAL A 73 -9.82 8.41 -7.93
C VAL A 73 -9.03 7.28 -8.56
N GLN A 74 -7.89 7.60 -9.14
CA GLN A 74 -6.95 6.63 -9.68
C GLN A 74 -5.56 6.91 -9.15
N GLU A 75 -4.87 5.85 -8.72
CA GLU A 75 -3.46 5.95 -8.38
C GLU A 75 -2.62 6.06 -9.65
N VAL A 76 -1.62 6.93 -9.63
CA VAL A 76 -0.61 7.04 -10.68
C VAL A 76 0.76 6.97 -10.03
N ARG A 77 1.59 6.03 -10.47
CA ARG A 77 2.99 5.93 -10.05
C ARG A 77 3.89 6.45 -11.16
N ILE A 78 4.71 7.44 -10.85
CA ILE A 78 5.71 7.98 -11.77
C ILE A 78 7.05 7.36 -11.39
N VAL A 79 7.70 6.72 -12.36
CA VAL A 79 9.01 6.08 -12.20
C VAL A 79 10.08 7.07 -12.60
N THR A 80 11.00 7.36 -11.69
CA THR A 80 12.12 8.29 -11.88
C THR A 80 13.19 8.03 -10.84
N ASP A 81 14.45 8.28 -11.20
CA ASP A 81 15.57 8.25 -10.25
C ASP A 81 15.74 9.60 -9.52
N ARG A 82 14.98 10.63 -9.92
CA ARG A 82 15.06 12.00 -9.40
C ARG A 82 13.69 12.51 -8.91
N PRO A 83 13.09 11.89 -7.87
CA PRO A 83 11.72 12.19 -7.43
C PRO A 83 11.53 13.65 -7.03
N ALA A 84 12.50 14.25 -6.32
CA ALA A 84 12.42 15.63 -5.88
C ALA A 84 12.41 16.64 -7.05
N GLU A 85 13.24 16.40 -8.07
CA GLU A 85 13.34 17.25 -9.27
C GLU A 85 12.09 17.12 -10.13
N VAL A 86 11.60 15.89 -10.36
CA VAL A 86 10.36 15.66 -11.09
C VAL A 86 9.17 16.27 -10.37
N ARG A 87 9.08 16.14 -9.04
CA ARG A 87 8.03 16.79 -8.24
C ARG A 87 8.05 18.30 -8.45
N ARG A 88 9.21 18.93 -8.32
CA ARG A 88 9.36 20.38 -8.52
C ARG A 88 8.91 20.79 -9.91
N TRP A 89 9.38 20.08 -10.93
CA TRP A 89 8.99 20.33 -12.33
C TRP A 89 7.46 20.21 -12.52
N LEU A 90 6.82 19.17 -11.98
CA LEU A 90 5.37 18.98 -12.10
C LEU A 90 4.56 20.14 -11.51
N VAL A 91 5.01 20.66 -10.37
CA VAL A 91 4.36 21.78 -9.69
C VAL A 91 4.59 23.08 -10.46
N GLU A 92 5.83 23.33 -10.91
CA GLU A 92 6.18 24.52 -11.70
C GLU A 92 5.44 24.58 -13.04
N GLN A 93 5.21 23.43 -13.68
CA GLN A 93 4.42 23.32 -14.92
C GLN A 93 2.90 23.36 -14.69
N GLY A 94 2.43 23.44 -13.43
CA GLY A 94 1.01 23.40 -13.11
C GLY A 94 0.34 22.06 -13.45
N LEU A 95 1.13 20.99 -13.55
CA LEU A 95 0.67 19.64 -13.89
C LEU A 95 0.31 18.83 -12.64
N ALA A 96 0.76 19.22 -11.44
CA ALA A 96 0.33 18.57 -10.21
C ALA A 96 0.28 19.52 -9.03
N GLU A 97 -0.65 19.25 -8.11
CA GLU A 97 -0.69 19.88 -6.79
C GLU A 97 0.31 19.19 -5.85
N ASP A 98 1.14 20.00 -5.18
CA ASP A 98 1.97 19.53 -4.10
C ASP A 98 1.14 19.38 -2.83
N ARG A 99 0.61 18.17 -2.62
CA ARG A 99 -0.14 17.81 -1.43
C ARG A 99 0.66 16.89 -0.52
N LEU A 100 1.99 16.97 -0.58
CA LEU A 100 2.85 16.24 0.34
C LEU A 100 2.46 16.65 1.77
N PRO A 101 1.85 15.77 2.57
CA PRO A 101 1.64 16.08 3.97
C PRO A 101 3.02 16.28 4.63
N PRO A 102 3.13 17.06 5.73
CA PRO A 102 4.34 17.01 6.55
C PRO A 102 4.66 15.54 6.84
N ALA A 103 5.95 15.18 6.78
CA ALA A 103 6.41 13.79 6.79
C ALA A 103 5.53 12.93 7.71
N PRO A 104 4.95 11.82 7.19
CA PRO A 104 4.10 10.99 8.03
C PRO A 104 4.91 10.62 9.28
N PRO A 105 4.31 10.67 10.48
CA PRO A 105 5.01 10.26 11.69
C PRO A 105 5.63 8.89 11.41
N PRO A 106 6.86 8.63 11.90
CA PRO A 106 7.58 7.40 11.62
C PRO A 106 6.60 6.25 11.80
N GLN A 107 6.31 5.55 10.70
CA GLN A 107 5.37 4.44 10.76
C GLN A 107 5.91 3.51 11.84
N PRO A 108 5.11 3.16 12.86
CA PRO A 108 5.57 2.24 13.87
C PRO A 108 6.11 1.01 13.13
N PRO A 109 7.27 0.46 13.56
CA PRO A 109 7.86 -0.68 12.87
C PRO A 109 6.74 -1.69 12.62
N ARG A 110 6.53 -2.06 11.36
CA ARG A 110 5.55 -3.09 11.02
C ARG A 110 5.90 -4.24 11.93
N LYS A 111 5.00 -4.59 12.87
CA LYS A 111 5.20 -5.77 13.70
C LYS A 111 5.48 -6.89 12.70
N GLY A 112 6.69 -7.44 12.73
CA GLY A 112 7.01 -8.62 11.93
C GLY A 112 5.93 -9.66 12.18
N PRO A 113 5.73 -10.63 11.27
CA PRO A 113 4.74 -11.68 11.51
C PRO A 113 4.99 -12.26 12.90
N GLY A 114 4.11 -11.91 13.86
CA GLY A 114 4.16 -12.49 15.19
C GLY A 114 4.11 -14.00 15.00
N THR A 115 4.80 -14.76 15.87
CA THR A 115 4.89 -16.22 15.78
C THR A 115 3.56 -16.81 15.29
N PRO A 116 3.49 -17.40 14.08
CA PRO A 116 2.22 -17.81 13.51
C PRO A 116 1.61 -18.89 14.40
N GLY A 117 0.47 -18.57 15.02
CA GLY A 117 -0.24 -19.45 15.93
C GLY A 117 -1.58 -19.85 15.34
N LYS A 118 -1.90 -21.15 15.35
CA LYS A 118 -3.22 -21.65 14.97
C LYS A 118 -4.05 -21.86 16.22
N GLN A 119 -5.25 -21.28 16.28
CA GLN A 119 -6.19 -21.58 17.36
C GLN A 119 -6.73 -23.01 17.20
N VAL A 120 -6.66 -23.79 18.26
CA VAL A 120 -7.11 -25.18 18.33
C VAL A 120 -7.88 -25.43 19.62
N VAL A 121 -8.71 -26.47 19.65
CA VAL A 121 -9.30 -27.01 20.88
C VAL A 121 -8.41 -28.16 21.34
N LEU A 122 -7.99 -28.14 22.61
CA LEU A 122 -7.12 -29.19 23.14
C LEU A 122 -7.90 -30.48 23.40
N GLN A 123 -7.33 -31.61 23.00
CA GLN A 123 -7.88 -32.93 23.32
C GLN A 123 -7.48 -33.41 24.73
N PHE A 124 -6.34 -32.95 25.23
CA PHE A 124 -5.78 -33.31 26.54
C PHE A 124 -5.25 -32.06 27.23
N ASP A 125 -5.08 -32.13 28.55
CA ASP A 125 -4.43 -31.07 29.32
C ASP A 125 -3.00 -30.83 28.80
N GLN A 126 -2.69 -29.58 28.46
CA GLN A 126 -1.36 -29.17 28.01
C GLN A 126 -0.79 -28.11 28.94
N ARG A 127 0.54 -28.01 29.03
CA ARG A 127 1.18 -26.88 29.72
C ARG A 127 1.33 -25.69 28.77
N CYS A 128 0.90 -24.52 29.22
CA CYS A 128 1.10 -23.28 28.48
C CYS A 128 2.60 -22.92 28.46
N ALA A 129 3.21 -22.87 27.29
CA ALA A 129 4.64 -22.55 27.14
C ALA A 129 5.03 -21.12 27.61
N ALA A 130 4.07 -20.21 27.72
CA ALA A 130 4.33 -18.84 28.18
C ALA A 130 4.20 -18.65 29.70
N CYS A 131 3.29 -19.35 30.37
CA CYS A 131 3.03 -19.13 31.80
C CYS A 131 3.17 -20.38 32.68
N GLY A 132 3.47 -21.54 32.10
CA GLY A 132 3.66 -22.81 32.79
C GLY A 132 2.38 -23.46 33.36
N ARG A 133 1.26 -22.74 33.40
CA ARG A 133 -0.03 -23.25 33.91
C ARG A 133 -0.72 -24.16 32.91
N THR A 134 -1.56 -25.06 33.42
CA THR A 134 -2.37 -25.97 32.60
C THR A 134 -3.37 -25.23 31.73
N VAL A 135 -3.50 -25.67 30.49
CA VAL A 135 -4.59 -25.38 29.57
C VAL A 135 -5.42 -26.66 29.51
N ALA A 136 -6.61 -26.63 30.12
CA ALA A 136 -7.42 -27.84 30.26
C ALA A 136 -7.91 -28.37 28.90
N ALA A 137 -8.10 -29.68 28.80
CA ALA A 137 -8.78 -30.33 27.69
C ALA A 137 -10.15 -29.65 27.41
N GLY A 138 -10.53 -29.57 26.14
CA GLY A 138 -11.72 -28.86 25.68
C GLY A 138 -11.57 -27.33 25.62
N SER A 139 -10.50 -26.75 26.16
CA SER A 139 -10.24 -25.31 26.09
C SER A 139 -9.64 -24.88 24.75
N ARG A 140 -9.89 -23.62 24.38
CA ARG A 140 -9.22 -22.98 23.23
C ARG A 140 -7.78 -22.62 23.61
N ALA A 141 -6.83 -23.05 22.78
CA ALA A 141 -5.40 -22.77 22.89
C ALA A 141 -4.85 -22.26 21.55
N ILE A 142 -3.68 -21.63 21.58
CA ILE A 142 -2.91 -21.31 20.38
C ILE A 142 -1.76 -22.31 20.27
N ARG A 143 -1.69 -23.01 19.13
CA ARG A 143 -0.61 -23.91 18.79
C ARG A 143 0.44 -23.16 17.98
N VAL A 144 1.69 -23.15 18.45
CA VAL A 144 2.84 -22.50 17.82
C VAL A 144 3.97 -23.50 17.62
N GLY A 145 4.90 -23.23 16.70
CA GLY A 145 6.03 -24.10 16.37
C GLY A 145 5.82 -24.94 15.11
N ALA A 146 6.52 -26.07 15.02
CA ALA A 146 6.43 -27.01 13.91
C ALA A 146 6.43 -28.46 14.43
N PRO A 147 5.87 -29.44 13.69
CA PRO A 147 5.92 -30.84 14.09
C PRO A 147 7.37 -31.34 14.23
N PRO A 148 7.67 -32.22 15.19
CA PRO A 148 6.77 -32.79 16.20
C PRO A 148 6.66 -31.93 17.48
N ALA A 149 7.45 -30.86 17.61
CA ALA A 149 7.56 -30.02 18.80
C ALA A 149 6.52 -28.89 18.82
N TRP A 150 5.23 -29.25 18.84
CA TRP A 150 4.17 -28.28 19.01
C TRP A 150 4.13 -27.75 20.43
N GLU A 151 4.11 -26.42 20.57
CA GLU A 151 3.86 -25.75 21.83
C GLU A 151 2.43 -25.22 21.88
N TYR A 152 1.85 -25.22 23.07
CA TYR A 152 0.50 -24.74 23.32
C TYR A 152 0.52 -23.55 24.27
N LEU A 153 -0.34 -22.58 24.00
CA LEU A 153 -0.45 -21.35 24.76
C LEU A 153 -1.92 -21.07 25.08
N HIS A 154 -2.21 -20.48 26.24
CA HIS A 154 -3.52 -19.84 26.42
C HIS A 154 -3.69 -18.74 25.37
N VAL A 155 -4.90 -18.56 24.86
CA VAL A 155 -5.22 -17.47 23.91
C VAL A 155 -4.80 -16.09 24.46
N ARG A 156 -5.00 -15.86 25.77
CA ARG A 156 -4.53 -14.64 26.43
C ARG A 156 -3.01 -14.49 26.43
N CYS A 157 -2.28 -15.56 26.75
CA CYS A 157 -0.82 -15.51 26.87
C CYS A 157 -0.15 -15.30 25.51
N PHE A 158 -0.75 -15.79 24.42
CA PHE A 158 -0.30 -15.51 23.07
C PHE A 158 -0.53 -14.06 22.66
N ARG A 159 -1.65 -13.44 23.05
CA ARG A 159 -1.96 -12.03 22.72
C ARG A 159 -1.18 -11.01 23.55
N SER A 160 -0.68 -11.43 24.72
CA SER A 160 0.16 -10.61 25.61
C SER A 160 1.66 -10.71 25.29
N ARG A 161 2.04 -11.52 24.28
CA ARG A 161 3.40 -11.58 23.70
C ARG A 161 3.50 -10.60 22.53
#